data_AF-A0A0U1DXZ5-F1
#
_entry.id   AF-A0A0U1DXZ5-F1
#
_cell.length_a   1.000
_cell.length_b   1.000
_cell.length_c   1.000
_cell.angle_alpha   90.00
_cell.angle_beta   90.00
_cell.angle_gamma   90.00
#
_symmetry.space_group_name_H-M   'P 1'
#
loop_
_entity.id
_entity.type
_entity.pdbx_description
1 polymer ?
#
loop_
_entity_poly.entity_id
_entity_poly.type
_entity_poly.pdbx_seq_one_letter_code
_entity_poly.pdbx_strand_id
1 'polypeptide(L)'
;MISASDNMATDLLIGRVGPAAVERALVTAGHHDPASMTPFPTMHEVFSVGWGQPNLRDQWKSASPADRVALLQQTNSRPYEPDPYRTHTPASNDGLEWFASAADICRVHAALQASAVGPAAPVKDILSALPGIDPDPAKWKYIGAKGGNLPGDLTFSWYAVDYTGQPWVFSFQLNWPKFRSPTAAGWLLQIAKRAFAMAPVGH
;
A
#
# COMPACT_ATOMS: atom_id res chain seq x y z
N MET A 1 -2.42 11.87 -1.46
CA MET A 1 -1.87 10.53 -1.75
C MET A 1 -1.32 9.84 -0.51
N ILE A 2 -0.14 10.22 0.03
CA ILE A 2 0.54 9.44 1.10
C ILE A 2 -0.14 9.55 2.49
N SER A 3 -0.17 10.74 3.10
CA SER A 3 -0.59 10.93 4.49
C SER A 3 -2.07 10.60 4.73
N ALA A 4 -2.95 11.03 3.83
CA ALA A 4 -4.39 10.73 3.89
C ALA A 4 -4.76 9.39 3.23
N SER A 5 -3.81 8.68 2.61
CA SER A 5 -4.09 7.52 1.75
C SER A 5 -5.14 7.79 0.66
N ASP A 6 -5.14 9.00 0.11
CA ASP A 6 -6.16 9.47 -0.84
C ASP A 6 -6.06 8.75 -2.19
N ASN A 7 -7.07 7.93 -2.48
CA ASN A 7 -7.17 7.11 -3.69
C ASN A 7 -7.29 7.96 -4.96
N MET A 8 -8.13 9.01 -4.94
CA MET A 8 -8.34 9.87 -6.12
C MET A 8 -7.05 10.61 -6.48
N ALA A 9 -6.36 11.16 -5.47
CA ALA A 9 -5.06 11.79 -5.68
C ALA A 9 -4.01 10.79 -6.21
N THR A 10 -4.10 9.52 -5.83
CA THR A 10 -3.21 8.46 -6.35
C THR A 10 -3.48 8.24 -7.83
N ASP A 11 -4.74 8.05 -8.23
CA ASP A 11 -5.13 7.83 -9.63
C ASP A 11 -4.79 9.03 -10.52
N LEU A 12 -4.99 10.26 -10.04
CA LEU A 12 -4.58 11.48 -10.74
C LEU A 12 -3.06 11.54 -10.95
N LEU A 13 -2.26 11.11 -9.97
CA LEU A 13 -0.82 11.06 -10.10
C LEU A 13 -0.37 9.96 -11.07
N ILE A 14 -0.99 8.78 -11.04
CA ILE A 14 -0.77 7.70 -12.02
C ILE A 14 -1.06 8.23 -13.44
N GLY A 15 -2.20 8.90 -13.64
CA GLY A 15 -2.55 9.51 -14.91
C GLY A 15 -1.54 10.58 -15.36
N ARG A 16 -1.02 11.37 -14.42
CA ARG A 16 -0.04 12.44 -14.70
C ARG A 16 1.34 11.91 -15.09
N VAL A 17 1.81 10.83 -14.48
CA VAL A 17 3.13 10.23 -14.79
C VAL A 17 3.06 9.15 -15.88
N GLY A 18 1.86 8.60 -16.12
CA GLY A 18 1.59 7.51 -17.04
C GLY A 18 1.77 6.13 -16.39
N PRO A 19 0.91 5.13 -16.70
CA PRO A 19 1.00 3.77 -16.13
C PRO A 19 2.38 3.12 -16.32
N ALA A 20 2.99 3.30 -17.49
CA ALA A 20 4.31 2.76 -17.79
C ALA A 20 5.42 3.28 -16.85
N ALA A 21 5.26 4.49 -16.28
CA ALA A 21 6.22 5.00 -15.30
C ALA A 21 6.08 4.26 -13.95
N VAL A 22 4.85 3.93 -13.54
CA VAL A 22 4.56 3.16 -12.33
C VAL A 22 5.06 1.72 -12.46
N GLU A 23 4.84 1.09 -13.61
CA GLU A 23 5.32 -0.26 -13.92
C GLU A 23 6.85 -0.33 -13.91
N ARG A 24 7.53 0.67 -14.50
CA ARG A 24 9.00 0.78 -14.40
C ARG A 24 9.45 1.01 -12.96
N ALA A 25 8.69 1.76 -12.16
CA ALA A 25 8.99 1.97 -10.75
C ALA A 25 8.88 0.67 -9.95
N LEU A 26 7.93 -0.23 -10.25
CA LEU A 26 7.87 -1.56 -9.63
C LEU A 26 9.14 -2.37 -9.87
N VAL A 27 9.61 -2.40 -11.12
CA VAL A 27 10.86 -3.09 -11.48
C VAL A 27 12.06 -2.42 -10.79
N THR A 28 12.13 -1.10 -10.82
CA THR A 28 13.26 -0.32 -10.27
C THR A 28 13.34 -0.45 -8.75
N ALA A 29 12.18 -0.48 -8.07
CA ALA A 29 12.09 -0.74 -6.63
C ALA A 29 12.33 -2.22 -6.27
N GLY A 30 12.51 -3.10 -7.26
CA GLY A 30 12.86 -4.50 -7.05
C GLY A 30 11.69 -5.38 -6.60
N HIS A 31 10.46 -5.12 -7.08
CA HIS A 31 9.35 -6.04 -6.83
C HIS A 31 9.69 -7.45 -7.34
N HIS A 32 9.41 -8.50 -6.55
CA HIS A 32 9.82 -9.87 -6.87
C HIS A 32 9.11 -10.43 -8.11
N ASP A 33 7.90 -9.96 -8.38
CA ASP A 33 7.12 -10.30 -9.58
C ASP A 33 6.39 -9.05 -10.10
N PRO A 34 7.05 -8.18 -10.88
CA PRO A 34 6.41 -6.98 -11.42
C PRO A 34 5.26 -7.29 -12.39
N ALA A 35 5.29 -8.45 -13.05
CA ALA A 35 4.27 -8.84 -14.02
C ALA A 35 2.91 -9.11 -13.35
N SER A 36 2.89 -9.53 -12.09
CA SER A 36 1.66 -9.72 -11.30
C SER A 36 0.81 -8.45 -11.13
N MET A 37 1.41 -7.28 -11.31
CA MET A 37 0.76 -5.97 -11.23
C MET A 37 1.00 -5.14 -12.51
N THR A 38 1.14 -5.80 -13.66
CA THR A 38 1.29 -5.12 -14.96
C THR A 38 0.18 -5.61 -15.92
N PRO A 39 -0.70 -4.72 -16.44
CA PRO A 39 -0.75 -3.28 -16.16
C PRO A 39 -1.08 -2.99 -14.69
N PHE A 40 -0.54 -1.88 -14.16
CA PHE A 40 -0.76 -1.51 -12.76
C PHE A 40 -2.20 -1.05 -12.55
N PRO A 41 -3.01 -1.77 -11.74
CA PRO A 41 -4.40 -1.40 -11.57
C PRO A 41 -4.51 -0.15 -10.69
N THR A 42 -5.37 0.77 -11.09
CA THR A 42 -5.68 1.99 -10.33
C THR A 42 -6.61 1.68 -9.16
N MET A 43 -6.73 2.64 -8.23
CA MET A 43 -7.66 2.50 -7.13
C MET A 43 -9.09 2.43 -7.67
N HIS A 44 -9.50 3.36 -8.54
CA HIS A 44 -10.82 3.33 -9.18
C HIS A 44 -11.18 1.96 -9.76
N GLU A 45 -10.26 1.31 -10.47
CA GLU A 45 -10.51 0.02 -11.11
C GLU A 45 -10.68 -1.10 -10.08
N VAL A 46 -9.75 -1.22 -9.11
CA VAL A 46 -9.84 -2.24 -8.05
C VAL A 46 -11.11 -2.05 -7.22
N PHE A 47 -11.43 -0.80 -6.85
CA PHE A 47 -12.64 -0.51 -6.07
C PHE A 47 -13.92 -0.79 -6.86
N SER A 48 -13.96 -0.44 -8.15
CA SER A 48 -15.11 -0.70 -9.01
C SER A 48 -15.39 -2.20 -9.20
N VAL A 49 -14.35 -3.02 -9.34
CA VAL A 49 -14.51 -4.49 -9.42
C VAL A 49 -14.85 -5.08 -8.05
N GLY A 50 -14.18 -4.60 -7.00
CA GLY A 50 -14.24 -5.11 -5.63
C GLY A 50 -15.57 -4.87 -4.93
N TRP A 51 -16.02 -3.62 -4.99
CA TRP A 51 -17.04 -3.07 -4.11
C TRP A 51 -18.00 -2.10 -4.83
N GLY A 52 -17.89 -1.95 -6.14
CA GLY A 52 -18.75 -1.09 -6.94
C GLY A 52 -20.03 -1.77 -7.45
N GLN A 53 -20.96 -1.00 -8.00
CA GLN A 53 -22.08 -1.47 -8.81
C GLN A 53 -21.78 -1.27 -10.32
N PRO A 54 -22.11 -2.24 -11.18
CA PRO A 54 -22.64 -3.58 -10.87
C PRO A 54 -21.61 -4.48 -10.17
N ASN A 55 -22.05 -5.59 -9.57
CA ASN A 55 -21.15 -6.59 -8.99
C ASN A 55 -20.33 -7.31 -10.07
N LEU A 56 -19.02 -7.06 -10.13
CA LEU A 56 -18.11 -7.70 -11.08
C LEU A 56 -17.26 -8.83 -10.48
N ARG A 57 -17.48 -9.18 -9.20
CA ARG A 57 -16.61 -10.12 -8.46
C ARG A 57 -16.60 -11.52 -9.03
N ASP A 58 -17.76 -12.01 -9.47
CA ASP A 58 -17.86 -13.36 -10.01
C ASP A 58 -17.27 -13.46 -11.43
N GLN A 59 -17.39 -12.38 -12.21
CA GLN A 59 -16.67 -12.25 -13.48
C GLN A 59 -15.16 -12.21 -13.25
N TRP A 60 -14.68 -11.43 -12.28
CA TRP A 60 -13.26 -11.36 -11.92
C TRP A 60 -12.66 -12.71 -11.52
N LYS A 61 -13.36 -13.48 -10.68
CA LYS A 61 -12.91 -14.80 -10.22
C LYS A 61 -12.75 -15.82 -11.35
N SER A 62 -13.63 -15.77 -12.33
CA SER A 62 -13.65 -16.70 -13.47
C SER A 62 -12.86 -16.23 -14.69
N ALA A 63 -12.48 -14.95 -14.72
CA ALA A 63 -11.74 -14.34 -15.82
C ALA A 63 -10.30 -14.86 -15.95
N SER A 64 -9.84 -14.99 -17.20
CA SER A 64 -8.42 -15.15 -17.50
C SER A 64 -7.62 -13.89 -17.14
N PRO A 65 -6.28 -13.94 -17.07
CA PRO A 65 -5.47 -12.74 -16.85
C PRO A 65 -5.76 -11.61 -17.86
N ALA A 66 -5.93 -11.93 -19.14
CA ALA A 66 -6.26 -10.94 -20.17
C ALA A 66 -7.65 -10.34 -19.97
N ASP A 67 -8.63 -11.16 -19.59
CA ASP A 67 -10.00 -10.70 -19.34
C ASP A 67 -10.09 -9.85 -18.06
N ARG A 68 -9.25 -10.10 -17.04
CA ARG A 68 -9.15 -9.25 -15.85
C ARG A 68 -8.65 -7.85 -16.21
N VAL A 69 -7.67 -7.75 -17.10
CA VAL A 69 -7.19 -6.45 -17.61
C VAL A 69 -8.30 -5.72 -18.35
N ALA A 70 -9.00 -6.40 -19.25
CA ALA A 70 -10.13 -5.80 -19.98
C ALA A 70 -11.26 -5.36 -19.03
N LEU A 71 -11.54 -6.15 -17.98
CA LEU A 71 -12.54 -5.84 -16.98
C LEU A 71 -12.19 -4.60 -16.17
N LEU A 72 -10.94 -4.44 -15.73
CA LEU A 72 -10.46 -3.24 -15.06
C LEU A 72 -10.66 -2.02 -15.97
N GLN A 73 -10.19 -2.08 -17.22
CA GLN A 73 -10.33 -0.98 -18.18
C GLN A 73 -11.80 -0.60 -18.43
N GLN A 74 -12.70 -1.57 -18.51
CA GLN A 74 -14.13 -1.33 -18.67
C GLN A 74 -14.70 -0.51 -17.51
N THR A 75 -14.18 -0.62 -16.30
CA THR A 75 -14.67 0.15 -15.15
C THR A 75 -14.44 1.66 -15.30
N ASN A 76 -13.46 2.07 -16.11
CA ASN A 76 -13.17 3.48 -16.36
C ASN A 76 -14.26 4.18 -17.20
N SER A 77 -15.18 3.44 -17.81
CA SER A 77 -16.29 4.00 -18.60
C SER A 77 -17.42 4.58 -17.75
N ARG A 78 -17.34 4.48 -16.42
CA ARG A 78 -18.38 4.92 -15.49
C ARG A 78 -17.81 5.40 -14.15
N PRO A 79 -18.53 6.26 -13.43
CA PRO A 79 -18.19 6.60 -12.06
C PRO A 79 -18.20 5.37 -11.14
N TYR A 80 -17.41 5.43 -10.06
CA TYR A 80 -17.46 4.43 -9.01
C TYR A 80 -18.75 4.63 -8.19
N GLU A 81 -19.61 3.62 -8.18
CA GLU A 81 -20.83 3.58 -7.37
C GLU A 81 -20.67 2.51 -6.27
N PRO A 82 -20.46 2.86 -4.99
CA PRO A 82 -20.22 1.87 -3.95
C PRO A 82 -21.46 1.01 -3.67
N ASP A 83 -21.28 -0.31 -3.54
CA ASP A 83 -22.29 -1.21 -3.00
C ASP A 83 -22.26 -1.17 -1.45
N PRO A 84 -23.31 -0.66 -0.78
CA PRO A 84 -23.32 -0.51 0.67
C PRO A 84 -23.24 -1.86 1.41
N TYR A 85 -23.66 -2.95 0.79
CA TYR A 85 -23.68 -4.29 1.40
C TYR A 85 -22.36 -5.05 1.22
N ARG A 86 -21.50 -4.65 0.26
CA ARG A 86 -20.20 -5.30 0.04
C ARG A 86 -19.03 -4.65 0.76
N THR A 87 -19.20 -3.45 1.32
CA THR A 87 -18.12 -2.65 1.95
C THR A 87 -17.23 -3.39 2.97
N HIS A 88 -17.70 -4.49 3.55
CA HIS A 88 -16.94 -5.34 4.50
C HIS A 88 -16.62 -6.75 3.98
N THR A 89 -16.71 -6.98 2.67
CA THR A 89 -16.46 -8.30 2.06
C THR A 89 -15.03 -8.39 1.53
N PRO A 90 -14.20 -9.31 2.03
CA PRO A 90 -12.82 -9.47 1.57
C PRO A 90 -12.67 -9.83 0.10
N ALA A 91 -11.54 -9.40 -0.48
CA ALA A 91 -11.28 -9.50 -1.91
C ALA A 91 -9.93 -10.10 -2.32
N SER A 92 -8.92 -10.05 -1.45
CA SER A 92 -7.57 -10.52 -1.78
C SER A 92 -7.50 -12.00 -2.14
N ASN A 93 -8.32 -12.85 -1.53
CA ASN A 93 -8.40 -14.29 -1.87
C ASN A 93 -8.89 -14.56 -3.31
N ASP A 94 -9.54 -13.60 -3.96
CA ASP A 94 -9.94 -13.71 -5.36
C ASP A 94 -8.85 -13.18 -6.32
N GLY A 95 -7.69 -12.79 -5.77
CA GLY A 95 -6.60 -12.17 -6.50
C GLY A 95 -6.83 -10.69 -6.82
N LEU A 96 -7.76 -10.02 -6.15
CA LEU A 96 -8.05 -8.59 -6.34
C LEU A 96 -7.42 -7.75 -5.22
N GLU A 97 -6.14 -7.44 -5.38
CA GLU A 97 -5.32 -6.62 -4.46
C GLU A 97 -4.00 -6.23 -5.16
N TRP A 98 -3.25 -5.30 -4.59
CA TRP A 98 -1.83 -5.06 -4.92
C TRP A 98 -0.92 -5.92 -4.02
N PHE A 99 -0.45 -7.05 -4.54
CA PHE A 99 0.33 -8.02 -3.77
C PHE A 99 1.81 -7.69 -3.71
N ALA A 100 2.39 -7.75 -2.51
CA ALA A 100 3.82 -7.57 -2.26
C ALA A 100 4.26 -8.35 -1.01
N SER A 101 5.48 -8.89 -1.00
CA SER A 101 6.10 -9.49 0.18
C SER A 101 6.69 -8.43 1.12
N ALA A 102 6.98 -8.79 2.38
CA ALA A 102 7.67 -7.89 3.31
C ALA A 102 9.04 -7.42 2.77
N ALA A 103 9.70 -8.25 1.96
CA ALA A 103 10.96 -7.90 1.31
C ALA A 103 10.76 -6.86 0.19
N ASP A 104 9.65 -6.93 -0.57
CA ASP A 104 9.29 -5.89 -1.55
C ASP A 104 9.01 -4.56 -0.85
N ILE A 105 8.29 -4.60 0.26
CA ILE A 105 8.00 -3.41 1.09
C ILE A 105 9.31 -2.80 1.61
N CYS A 106 10.27 -3.62 2.04
CA CYS A 106 11.60 -3.16 2.44
C CYS A 106 12.33 -2.46 1.28
N ARG A 107 12.35 -3.07 0.09
CA ARG A 107 13.04 -2.50 -1.07
C ARG A 107 12.40 -1.21 -1.55
N VAL A 108 11.07 -1.09 -1.60
CA VAL A 108 10.42 0.16 -2.03
C VAL A 108 10.67 1.30 -1.03
N HIS A 109 10.66 1.03 0.28
CA HIS A 109 11.04 2.02 1.28
C HIS A 109 12.49 2.50 1.08
N ALA A 110 13.43 1.57 0.89
CA ALA A 110 14.82 1.91 0.62
C ALA A 110 14.99 2.70 -0.69
N ALA A 111 14.30 2.30 -1.76
CA ALA A 111 14.34 2.99 -3.06
C ALA A 111 13.80 4.42 -2.99
N LEU A 112 12.70 4.64 -2.24
CA LEU A 112 12.15 5.98 -2.01
C LEU A 112 13.16 6.88 -1.27
N GLN A 113 13.85 6.35 -0.28
CA GLN A 113 14.84 7.10 0.50
C GLN A 113 16.09 7.43 -0.30
N ALA A 114 16.58 6.48 -1.11
CA ALA A 114 17.70 6.68 -2.03
C ALA A 114 17.38 7.72 -3.11
N SER A 115 16.12 7.75 -3.57
CA SER A 115 15.66 8.67 -4.62
C SER A 115 15.29 10.06 -4.08
N ALA A 116 15.20 10.24 -2.76
CA ALA A 116 14.79 11.49 -2.13
C ALA A 116 15.94 12.51 -2.06
N VAL A 117 16.41 12.94 -3.24
CA VAL A 117 17.52 13.89 -3.42
C VAL A 117 17.13 14.97 -4.44
N GLY A 118 17.80 16.12 -4.40
CA GLY A 118 17.55 17.23 -5.33
C GLY A 118 16.06 17.65 -5.33
N PRO A 119 15.40 17.78 -6.49
CA PRO A 119 13.97 18.08 -6.57
C PRO A 119 13.05 17.07 -5.85
N ALA A 120 13.51 15.84 -5.63
CA ALA A 120 12.76 14.79 -4.93
C ALA A 120 13.05 14.73 -3.42
N ALA A 121 13.91 15.62 -2.88
CA ALA A 121 14.16 15.71 -1.44
C ALA A 121 12.88 15.77 -0.57
N PRO A 122 11.78 16.44 -0.98
CA PRO A 122 10.53 16.46 -0.21
C PRO A 122 9.88 15.10 0.04
N VAL A 123 10.29 14.02 -0.66
CA VAL A 123 9.78 12.67 -0.42
C VAL A 123 9.97 12.25 1.04
N LYS A 124 11.07 12.66 1.69
CA LYS A 124 11.30 12.36 3.11
C LYS A 124 10.23 12.97 4.00
N ASP A 125 9.92 14.25 3.79
CA ASP A 125 8.90 14.98 4.56
C ASP A 125 7.50 14.44 4.28
N ILE A 126 7.20 14.09 3.02
CA ILE A 126 5.93 13.50 2.61
C ILE A 126 5.70 12.16 3.33
N LEU A 127 6.71 11.30 3.39
CA LEU A 127 6.61 10.00 4.06
C LEU A 127 6.52 10.12 5.59
N SER A 128 7.17 11.13 6.18
CA SER A 128 7.17 11.34 7.63
C SER A 128 6.02 12.21 8.15
N ALA A 129 5.18 12.74 7.26
CA ALA A 129 4.09 13.64 7.65
C ALA A 129 3.07 13.01 8.61
N LEU A 130 2.84 11.70 8.51
CA LEU A 130 1.93 10.98 9.39
C LEU A 130 2.49 9.59 9.75
N PRO A 131 3.39 9.49 10.75
CA PRO A 131 4.01 8.22 11.13
C PRO A 131 3.03 7.24 11.77
N GLY A 132 1.92 7.72 12.36
CA GLY A 132 0.90 6.88 13.03
C GLY A 132 1.34 6.26 14.37
N ILE A 133 2.62 6.36 14.71
CA ILE A 133 3.23 5.98 15.99
C ILE A 133 4.23 7.08 16.41
N ASP A 134 4.60 7.07 17.68
CA ASP A 134 5.50 8.05 18.27
C ASP A 134 6.55 7.32 19.14
N PRO A 135 7.56 6.69 18.51
CA PRO A 135 8.62 6.02 19.25
C PRO A 135 9.65 7.03 19.76
N ASP A 136 10.46 6.60 20.72
CA ASP A 136 11.42 7.46 21.42
C ASP A 136 12.36 8.20 20.45
N PRO A 137 12.32 9.56 20.40
CA PRO A 137 13.18 10.35 19.51
C PRO A 137 14.66 10.32 19.92
N ALA A 138 14.99 9.86 21.13
CA ALA A 138 16.37 9.56 21.51
C ALA A 138 16.90 8.37 20.69
N LYS A 139 16.05 7.38 20.40
CA LYS A 139 16.40 6.18 19.61
C LYS A 139 16.21 6.37 18.11
N TRP A 140 15.18 7.07 17.67
CA TRP A 140 14.78 7.16 16.27
C TRP A 140 14.78 8.61 15.77
N LYS A 141 15.57 8.91 14.75
CA LYS A 141 15.77 10.28 14.22
C LYS A 141 14.92 10.61 13.00
N TYR A 142 14.43 9.58 12.30
CA TYR A 142 13.53 9.74 11.17
C TYR A 142 12.56 8.56 11.12
N ILE A 143 11.31 8.83 10.73
CA ILE A 143 10.28 7.81 10.53
C ILE A 143 9.39 8.22 9.37
N GLY A 144 9.45 7.46 8.29
CA GLY A 144 8.48 7.50 7.20
C GLY A 144 7.51 6.32 7.33
N ALA A 145 6.24 6.50 6.99
CA ALA A 145 5.23 5.47 7.17
C ALA A 145 4.26 5.35 6.00
N LYS A 146 3.70 4.14 5.85
CA LYS A 146 2.50 3.91 5.05
C LYS A 146 1.66 2.80 5.65
N GLY A 147 0.35 3.08 5.79
CA GLY A 147 -0.67 2.07 6.05
C GLY A 147 -1.43 1.68 4.79
N GLY A 148 -2.06 0.51 4.80
CA GLY A 148 -2.96 0.03 3.75
C GLY A 148 -4.07 -0.82 4.36
N ASN A 149 -5.27 -0.69 3.83
CA ASN A 149 -6.43 -1.40 4.34
C ASN A 149 -7.46 -1.61 3.22
N LEU A 150 -7.75 -2.87 2.92
CA LEU A 150 -8.96 -3.29 2.22
C LEU A 150 -9.77 -4.18 3.17
N PRO A 151 -11.06 -4.41 2.91
CA PRO A 151 -11.80 -5.42 3.65
C PRO A 151 -11.04 -6.74 3.61
N GLY A 152 -10.69 -7.27 4.78
CA GLY A 152 -9.92 -8.51 4.82
C GLY A 152 -8.40 -8.34 4.93
N ASP A 153 -7.86 -7.14 4.70
CA ASP A 153 -6.42 -6.93 4.52
C ASP A 153 -5.96 -5.70 5.32
N LEU A 154 -4.92 -5.85 6.12
CA LEU A 154 -4.37 -4.78 6.94
C LEU A 154 -2.85 -4.80 6.89
N THR A 155 -2.26 -3.68 6.47
CA THR A 155 -0.81 -3.50 6.43
C THR A 155 -0.39 -2.18 7.06
N PHE A 156 0.71 -2.20 7.78
CA PHE A 156 1.47 -1.02 8.13
C PHE A 156 2.95 -1.27 7.92
N SER A 157 3.64 -0.26 7.40
CA SER A 157 5.08 -0.29 7.22
C SER A 157 5.72 1.04 7.56
N TRP A 158 6.95 0.96 8.05
CA TRP A 158 7.77 2.11 8.43
C TRP A 158 9.18 1.94 7.91
N TYR A 159 9.75 3.01 7.38
CA TYR A 159 11.19 3.19 7.27
C TYR A 159 11.64 4.09 8.40
N ALA A 160 12.58 3.62 9.22
CA ALA A 160 13.09 4.38 10.35
C ALA A 160 14.61 4.48 10.28
N VAL A 161 15.16 5.59 10.78
CA VAL A 161 16.61 5.76 10.96
C VAL A 161 16.87 5.92 12.44
N ASP A 162 17.72 5.07 13.00
CA ASP A 162 18.08 5.16 14.41
C ASP A 162 19.08 6.30 14.69
N TYR A 163 19.41 6.49 15.96
CA TYR A 163 20.33 7.55 16.40
C TYR A 163 21.77 7.37 15.93
N THR A 164 22.15 6.18 15.46
CA THR A 164 23.47 5.91 14.85
C THR A 164 23.47 6.18 13.36
N GLY A 165 22.30 6.44 12.76
CA GLY A 165 22.12 6.63 11.33
C GLY A 165 21.81 5.34 10.57
N GLN A 166 21.66 4.20 11.25
CA GLN A 166 21.33 2.93 10.62
C GLN A 166 19.84 2.91 10.22
N PRO A 167 19.53 2.56 8.96
CA PRO A 167 18.15 2.42 8.51
C PRO A 167 17.56 1.05 8.87
N TRP A 168 16.25 1.05 9.13
CA TRP A 168 15.44 -0.11 9.47
C TRP A 168 14.11 -0.06 8.71
N VAL A 169 13.55 -1.21 8.38
CA VAL A 169 12.16 -1.33 7.91
C VAL A 169 11.38 -2.26 8.83
N PHE A 170 10.25 -1.77 9.31
CA PHE A 170 9.25 -2.57 10.01
C PHE A 170 8.06 -2.77 9.07
N SER A 171 7.66 -4.01 8.82
CA SER A 171 6.54 -4.35 7.94
C SER A 171 5.64 -5.36 8.63
N PHE A 172 4.35 -5.03 8.72
CA PHE A 172 3.31 -5.89 9.25
C PHE A 172 2.24 -6.05 8.20
N GLN A 173 2.00 -7.29 7.77
CA GLN A 173 1.01 -7.63 6.74
C GLN A 173 0.09 -8.73 7.31
N LEU A 174 -1.20 -8.44 7.40
CA LEU A 174 -2.21 -9.36 7.93
C LEU A 174 -3.35 -9.45 6.94
N ASN A 175 -3.87 -10.67 6.76
CA ASN A 175 -5.11 -10.89 6.04
C ASN A 175 -6.04 -11.83 6.83
N TRP A 176 -7.33 -11.78 6.53
CA TRP A 176 -8.36 -12.61 7.15
C TRP A 176 -9.54 -12.80 6.19
N PRO A 177 -10.18 -13.98 6.19
CA PRO A 177 -11.32 -14.28 5.30
C PRO A 177 -12.60 -13.53 5.68
N LYS A 178 -12.57 -12.73 6.74
CA LYS A 178 -13.68 -11.89 7.20
C LYS A 178 -13.13 -10.54 7.66
N PHE A 179 -13.83 -9.47 7.29
CA PHE A 179 -13.52 -8.13 7.79
C PHE A 179 -13.49 -8.10 9.33
N ARG A 180 -12.51 -7.37 9.86
CA ARG A 180 -12.37 -7.06 11.28
C ARG A 180 -12.62 -5.57 11.48
N SER A 181 -13.20 -5.21 12.63
CA SER A 181 -13.43 -3.81 12.97
C SER A 181 -12.12 -3.00 13.03
N PRO A 182 -12.20 -1.66 12.96
CA PRO A 182 -11.02 -0.78 13.06
C PRO A 182 -10.16 -0.99 14.31
N THR A 183 -10.69 -1.66 15.35
CA THR A 183 -9.93 -2.09 16.53
C THR A 183 -8.70 -2.95 16.17
N ALA A 184 -8.73 -3.70 15.07
CA ALA A 184 -7.58 -4.47 14.60
C ALA A 184 -6.39 -3.57 14.22
N ALA A 185 -6.65 -2.42 13.58
CA ALA A 185 -5.61 -1.44 13.27
C ALA A 185 -5.00 -0.85 14.54
N GLY A 186 -5.83 -0.45 15.50
CA GLY A 186 -5.36 0.06 16.79
C GLY A 186 -4.50 -0.96 17.54
N TRP A 187 -4.91 -2.23 17.57
CA TRP A 187 -4.13 -3.32 18.15
C TRP A 187 -2.78 -3.51 17.46
N LEU A 188 -2.75 -3.51 16.11
CA LEU A 188 -1.51 -3.68 15.35
C LEU A 188 -0.55 -2.51 15.58
N LEU A 189 -1.04 -1.28 15.70
CA LEU A 189 -0.22 -0.13 16.06
C LEU A 189 0.42 -0.27 17.46
N GLN A 190 -0.25 -0.91 18.42
CA GLN A 190 0.37 -1.21 19.72
C GLN A 190 1.48 -2.26 19.61
N ILE A 191 1.32 -3.26 18.73
CA ILE A 191 2.38 -4.22 18.44
C ILE A 191 3.57 -3.52 17.78
N ALA A 192 3.33 -2.65 16.80
CA ALA A 192 4.38 -1.87 16.15
C ALA A 192 5.16 -1.02 17.16
N LYS A 193 4.48 -0.30 18.07
CA LYS A 193 5.13 0.46 19.16
C LYS A 193 6.07 -0.41 20.00
N ARG A 194 5.65 -1.63 20.36
CA ARG A 194 6.50 -2.57 21.11
C ARG A 194 7.70 -3.04 20.28
N ALA A 195 7.51 -3.33 18.98
CA ALA A 195 8.60 -3.71 18.10
C ALA A 195 9.67 -2.61 18.01
N PHE A 196 9.27 -1.34 17.87
CA PHE A 196 10.18 -0.20 17.88
C PHE A 196 10.91 -0.03 19.23
N ALA A 197 10.24 -0.29 20.35
CA ALA A 197 10.86 -0.19 21.68
C ALA A 197 11.90 -1.29 21.94
N MET A 198 11.68 -2.49 21.40
CA MET A 198 12.53 -3.68 21.56
C MET A 198 13.61 -3.84 20.48
N ALA A 199 13.56 -3.03 19.42
CA ALA A 199 14.56 -3.09 18.36
C ALA A 199 15.97 -2.86 18.96
N PRO A 200 16.97 -3.69 18.60
CA PRO A 200 18.31 -3.63 19.16
C PRO A 200 19.13 -2.50 18.50
N VAL A 201 18.66 -1.26 18.62
CA VAL A 201 19.31 -0.07 18.07
C VAL A 201 20.42 0.40 18.99
N GLY A 202 21.67 0.10 18.64
CA GLY A 202 22.89 0.52 19.35
C GLY A 202 22.96 0.12 20.83
N HIS A 203 24.18 -0.05 21.36
CA HIS A 203 24.39 -0.15 22.81
C HIS A 203 24.55 1.24 23.43
#